data_AF-A0A957P401-F1
#
_entry.id   AF-A0A957P401-F1
#
_cell.length_a   1.000
_cell.length_b   1.000
_cell.length_c   1.000
_cell.angle_alpha   90.00
_cell.angle_beta   90.00
_cell.angle_gamma   90.00
#
_symmetry.space_group_name_H-M   'P 1'
#
loop_
_entity.id
_entity.type
_entity.pdbx_description
1 polymer ?
#
loop_
_entity_poly.entity_id
_entity_poly.type
_entity_poly.pdbx_seq_one_letter_code
_entity_poly.pdbx_strand_id
1 'polypeptide(L)'
;INPLVTVAAILPLSGIVIVIHRLGARLAAAWQQRSQDSSRVTGFISAIFDAVQAVQVAGAEAAVTRHFDQLNAVRRDSTLRHTLIRNIISSFNVNIVNIGRALVLLLAAQAVHAGAFTVGDFALFVIYLEAFLELPRRVGRLLAARKTAAVSSARLLAMMPAAAPGQLVAHGAIYLADEVPASPTPAPVQPLAQLTVKGLTFHYPENGRGIEQVDLRLERGSLTVVTGRVGAGKSTLLRVLLGLLPADAGEIRWNGALVDDPATFFVPPHSAYTPQTPRLFSTTLRDNILLEIGGEVAEWQGVEVAEWQGEEVAEWQGGEVADGSTLTIRAHPALDRAI
;
A
#
# COMPACT_ATOMS: atom_id res chain seq x y z
N ILE A 1 -50.85 12.76 12.62
CA ILE A 1 -52.04 12.10 13.22
C ILE A 1 -52.31 12.69 14.61
N ASN A 2 -51.35 12.73 15.54
CA ASN A 2 -51.47 13.50 16.79
C ASN A 2 -50.19 14.31 17.08
N PRO A 3 -50.24 15.66 17.18
CA PRO A 3 -49.06 16.51 17.31
C PRO A 3 -48.29 16.29 18.62
N LEU A 4 -48.97 15.97 19.73
CA LEU A 4 -48.32 15.71 21.02
C LEU A 4 -47.49 14.42 20.97
N VAL A 5 -48.05 13.37 20.37
CA VAL A 5 -47.35 12.08 20.20
C VAL A 5 -46.15 12.24 19.26
N THR A 6 -46.27 13.06 18.21
CA THR A 6 -45.15 13.36 17.30
C THR A 6 -44.04 14.16 17.99
N VAL A 7 -44.35 15.17 18.80
CA VAL A 7 -43.35 15.93 19.57
C VAL A 7 -42.63 15.03 20.58
N ALA A 8 -43.37 14.14 21.25
CA ALA A 8 -42.79 13.16 22.16
C ALA A 8 -41.82 12.19 21.46
N ALA A 9 -42.05 11.87 20.18
CA ALA A 9 -41.15 11.04 19.37
C ALA A 9 -39.85 11.76 18.94
N ILE A 10 -39.86 13.09 18.88
CA ILE A 10 -38.70 13.91 18.48
C ILE A 10 -37.72 14.10 19.65
N LEU A 11 -38.23 14.18 20.88
CA LEU A 11 -37.44 14.46 22.08
C LEU A 11 -36.24 13.49 22.29
N PRO A 12 -36.40 12.16 22.12
CA PRO A 12 -35.29 11.19 22.17
C PRO A 12 -34.26 11.41 21.06
N LEU A 13 -34.71 11.76 19.86
CA LEU A 13 -33.85 12.01 18.70
C LEU A 13 -32.97 13.26 18.91
N SER A 14 -33.54 14.32 19.47
CA SER A 14 -32.80 15.52 19.86
C SER A 14 -31.71 15.21 20.88
N GLY A 15 -32.01 14.36 21.87
CA GLY A 15 -31.03 13.88 22.85
C GLY A 15 -29.84 13.15 22.21
N ILE A 16 -30.10 12.28 21.23
CA ILE A 16 -29.05 11.58 20.46
C ILE A 16 -28.17 12.58 19.72
N VAL A 17 -28.77 13.55 19.02
CA VAL A 17 -28.01 14.56 18.24
C VAL A 17 -27.10 15.38 19.16
N ILE A 18 -27.60 15.81 20.33
CA ILE A 18 -26.81 16.57 21.31
C ILE A 18 -25.63 15.75 21.82
N VAL A 19 -25.85 14.49 22.19
CA VAL A 19 -24.79 13.61 22.70
C VAL A 19 -23.74 13.31 21.63
N ILE A 20 -24.16 13.03 20.39
CA ILE A 20 -23.25 12.84 19.26
C ILE A 20 -22.43 14.11 19.01
N HIS A 21 -23.05 15.29 19.03
CA HIS A 21 -22.34 16.55 18.79
C HIS A 21 -21.33 16.87 19.91
N ARG A 22 -21.71 16.65 21.18
CA ARG A 22 -20.86 16.92 22.36
C ARG A 22 -19.71 15.91 22.50
N LEU A 23 -19.95 14.63 22.24
CA LEU A 23 -18.96 13.56 22.44
C LEU A 23 -18.23 13.16 21.16
N GLY A 24 -18.71 13.58 19.98
CA GLY A 24 -18.13 13.22 18.68
C GLY A 24 -16.68 13.66 18.53
N ALA A 25 -16.33 14.87 18.97
CA ALA A 25 -14.94 15.36 18.95
C ALA A 25 -14.01 14.52 19.85
N ARG A 26 -14.49 14.12 21.03
CA ARG A 26 -13.74 13.26 21.96
C ARG A 26 -13.56 11.85 21.41
N LEU A 27 -14.59 11.30 20.78
CA LEU A 27 -14.54 9.99 20.13
C LEU A 27 -13.57 10.01 18.94
N ALA A 28 -13.59 11.06 18.12
CA ALA A 28 -12.67 11.23 17.01
C ALA A 28 -11.20 11.33 17.50
N ALA A 29 -10.93 12.13 18.53
CA ALA A 29 -9.59 12.22 19.14
C ALA A 29 -9.12 10.88 19.72
N ALA A 30 -10.00 10.15 20.44
CA ALA A 30 -9.69 8.83 20.97
C ALA A 30 -9.44 7.79 19.87
N TRP A 31 -10.16 7.88 18.74
CA TRP A 31 -9.95 7.03 17.57
C TRP A 31 -8.59 7.30 16.90
N GLN A 32 -8.23 8.57 16.72
CA GLN A 32 -6.94 8.96 16.15
C GLN A 32 -5.77 8.46 17.00
N GLN A 33 -5.84 8.66 18.32
CA GLN A 33 -4.80 8.21 19.25
C GLN A 33 -4.65 6.68 19.22
N ARG A 34 -5.76 5.93 19.27
CA ARG A 34 -5.75 4.47 19.11
C ARG A 34 -5.10 4.04 17.80
N SER A 35 -5.38 4.72 16.70
CA SER A 35 -4.80 4.38 15.39
C SER A 35 -3.28 4.55 15.39
N GLN A 36 -2.78 5.66 15.95
CA GLN A 36 -1.34 5.92 16.04
C GLN A 36 -0.63 4.87 16.91
N ASP A 37 -1.20 4.53 18.06
CA ASP A 37 -0.62 3.50 18.95
C ASP A 37 -0.60 2.12 18.28
N SER A 38 -1.65 1.79 17.52
CA SER A 38 -1.69 0.55 16.73
C SER A 38 -0.61 0.54 15.65
N SER A 39 -0.42 1.64 14.93
CA SER A 39 0.63 1.77 13.90
C SER A 39 2.03 1.62 14.48
N ARG A 40 2.29 2.14 15.69
CA ARG A 40 3.59 1.98 16.37
C ARG A 40 3.90 0.51 16.67
N VAL A 41 2.92 -0.24 17.19
CA VAL A 41 3.09 -1.68 17.45
C VAL A 41 3.34 -2.44 16.15
N THR A 42 2.54 -2.19 15.10
CA THR A 42 2.73 -2.86 13.80
C THR A 42 4.09 -2.52 13.17
N GLY A 43 4.49 -1.24 13.18
CA GLY A 43 5.79 -0.81 12.64
C GLY A 43 6.96 -1.42 13.41
N PHE A 44 6.84 -1.56 14.73
CA PHE A 44 7.87 -2.21 15.54
C PHE A 44 7.97 -3.72 15.27
N ILE A 45 6.84 -4.41 15.03
CA ILE A 45 6.86 -5.83 14.60
C ILE A 45 7.62 -5.99 13.29
N SER A 46 7.35 -5.14 12.29
CA SER A 46 8.12 -5.15 11.03
C SER A 46 9.61 -4.93 11.27
N ALA A 47 9.98 -3.94 12.08
CA ALA A 47 11.38 -3.65 12.41
C ALA A 47 12.08 -4.83 13.13
N ILE A 48 11.38 -5.57 13.99
CA ILE A 48 11.93 -6.78 14.63
C ILE A 48 12.21 -7.85 13.58
N PHE A 49 11.28 -8.10 12.65
CA PHE A 49 11.48 -9.12 11.62
C PHE A 49 12.61 -8.74 10.65
N ASP A 50 12.69 -7.46 10.26
CA ASP A 50 13.77 -6.96 9.40
C ASP A 50 15.15 -7.05 10.08
N ALA A 51 15.20 -6.96 11.41
CA ALA A 51 16.44 -6.95 12.19
C ALA A 51 16.64 -8.22 13.05
N VAL A 52 15.92 -9.31 12.80
CA VAL A 52 15.89 -10.47 13.70
C VAL A 52 17.28 -11.07 13.94
N GLN A 53 18.11 -11.14 12.89
CA GLN A 53 19.48 -11.61 13.00
C GLN A 53 20.34 -10.71 13.89
N ALA A 54 20.21 -9.38 13.75
CA ALA A 54 20.94 -8.43 14.58
C ALA A 54 20.53 -8.51 16.06
N VAL A 55 19.24 -8.75 16.32
CA VAL A 55 18.72 -8.96 17.70
C VAL A 55 19.32 -10.22 18.32
N GLN A 56 19.37 -11.33 17.55
CA GLN A 56 19.94 -12.59 18.00
C GLN A 56 21.45 -12.51 18.24
N VAL A 57 22.19 -11.88 17.32
CA VAL A 57 23.64 -11.66 17.47
C VAL A 57 23.96 -10.80 18.69
N ALA A 58 23.10 -9.82 19.00
CA ALA A 58 23.27 -8.95 20.16
C ALA A 58 22.76 -9.56 21.48
N GLY A 59 22.08 -10.72 21.46
CA GLY A 59 21.42 -11.30 22.64
C GLY A 59 20.39 -10.34 23.28
N ALA A 60 19.74 -9.53 22.45
CA ALA A 60 18.90 -8.41 22.88
C ALA A 60 17.40 -8.77 22.98
N GLU A 61 17.04 -10.05 22.88
CA GLU A 61 15.65 -10.52 22.82
C GLU A 61 14.83 -10.04 24.02
N ALA A 62 15.39 -10.12 25.23
CA ALA A 62 14.71 -9.66 26.44
C ALA A 62 14.50 -8.14 26.49
N ALA A 63 15.38 -7.35 25.86
CA ALA A 63 15.22 -5.91 25.76
C ALA A 63 14.15 -5.54 24.73
N VAL A 64 14.16 -6.22 23.57
CA VAL A 64 13.17 -6.05 22.50
C VAL A 64 11.76 -6.44 22.97
N THR A 65 11.61 -7.58 23.63
CA THR A 65 10.32 -8.04 24.17
C THR A 65 9.78 -7.07 25.24
N ARG A 66 10.63 -6.58 26.15
CA ARG A 66 10.21 -5.55 27.12
C ARG A 66 9.72 -4.27 26.45
N HIS A 67 10.39 -3.83 25.38
CA HIS A 67 9.94 -2.66 24.62
C HIS A 67 8.60 -2.92 23.90
N PHE A 68 8.43 -4.12 23.32
CA PHE A 68 7.17 -4.55 22.73
C PHE A 68 6.01 -4.52 23.75
N ASP A 69 6.24 -5.03 24.96
CA ASP A 69 5.26 -5.04 26.04
C ASP A 69 4.85 -3.63 26.47
N GLN A 70 5.82 -2.69 26.55
CA GLN A 70 5.54 -1.28 26.83
C GLN A 70 4.65 -0.64 25.77
N LEU A 71 4.96 -0.87 24.48
CA LEU A 71 4.14 -0.37 23.37
C LEU A 71 2.73 -0.98 23.40
N ASN A 72 2.62 -2.27 23.73
CA ASN A 72 1.33 -2.93 23.88
C ASN A 72 0.52 -2.42 25.06
N ALA A 73 1.15 -2.09 26.19
CA ALA A 73 0.47 -1.51 27.35
C ALA A 73 -0.16 -0.16 27.01
N VAL A 74 0.58 0.72 26.31
CA VAL A 74 0.05 2.01 25.83
C VAL A 74 -1.12 1.80 24.86
N ARG A 75 -0.97 0.90 23.89
CA ARG A 75 -2.04 0.55 22.93
C ARG A 75 -3.28 -0.01 23.63
N ARG A 76 -3.08 -0.85 24.66
CA ARG A 76 -4.17 -1.44 25.44
C ARG A 76 -5.00 -0.35 26.12
N ASP A 77 -4.34 0.59 26.80
CA ASP A 77 -5.03 1.65 27.54
C ASP A 77 -5.81 2.59 26.60
N SER A 78 -5.23 2.97 25.46
CA SER A 78 -5.95 3.78 24.46
C SER A 78 -7.11 3.02 23.80
N THR A 79 -6.95 1.72 23.56
CA THR A 79 -8.01 0.85 23.04
C THR A 79 -9.15 0.67 24.03
N LEU A 80 -8.84 0.46 25.33
CA LEU A 80 -9.85 0.35 26.38
C LEU A 80 -10.63 1.65 26.52
N ARG A 81 -9.95 2.80 26.58
CA ARG A 81 -10.61 4.11 26.66
C ARG A 81 -11.53 4.36 25.46
N HIS A 82 -11.07 4.09 24.24
CA HIS A 82 -11.90 4.21 23.04
C HIS A 82 -13.12 3.26 23.09
N THR A 83 -12.91 2.00 23.51
CA THR A 83 -13.97 0.99 23.59
C THR A 83 -15.03 1.37 24.63
N LEU A 84 -14.62 1.86 25.80
CA LEU A 84 -15.54 2.34 26.84
C LEU A 84 -16.36 3.54 26.35
N ILE A 85 -15.73 4.56 25.76
CA ILE A 85 -16.44 5.73 25.21
C ILE A 85 -17.45 5.29 24.15
N ARG A 86 -17.04 4.41 23.22
CA ARG A 86 -17.92 3.90 22.17
C ARG A 86 -19.10 3.12 22.75
N ASN A 87 -18.84 2.23 23.71
CA ASN A 87 -19.88 1.41 24.32
C ASN A 87 -20.87 2.27 25.11
N ILE A 88 -20.41 3.27 25.87
CA ILE A 88 -21.28 4.20 26.58
C ILE A 88 -22.19 4.95 25.60
N ILE A 89 -21.64 5.49 24.51
CA ILE A 89 -22.42 6.21 23.48
C ILE A 89 -23.43 5.26 22.81
N SER A 90 -23.00 4.05 22.46
CA SER A 90 -23.86 3.01 21.89
C SER A 90 -25.02 2.65 22.81
N SER A 91 -24.73 2.33 24.07
CA SER A 91 -25.72 1.98 25.08
C SER A 91 -26.69 3.14 25.33
N PHE A 92 -26.19 4.38 25.42
CA PHE A 92 -27.05 5.56 25.53
C PHE A 92 -28.00 5.68 24.32
N ASN A 93 -27.48 5.54 23.10
CA ASN A 93 -28.27 5.60 21.87
C ASN A 93 -29.32 4.48 21.75
N VAL A 94 -29.06 3.29 22.27
CA VAL A 94 -30.05 2.21 22.30
C VAL A 94 -31.11 2.48 23.36
N ASN A 95 -30.70 2.83 24.58
CA ASN A 95 -31.61 3.06 25.70
C ASN A 95 -32.52 4.28 25.47
N ILE A 96 -32.01 5.38 24.94
CA ILE A 96 -32.83 6.57 24.68
C ILE A 96 -33.89 6.32 23.59
N VAL A 97 -33.57 5.51 22.57
CA VAL A 97 -34.55 5.08 21.56
C VAL A 97 -35.61 4.18 22.18
N ASN A 98 -35.24 3.25 23.06
CA ASN A 98 -36.18 2.37 23.75
C ASN A 98 -37.12 3.14 24.69
N ILE A 99 -36.58 4.07 25.48
CA ILE A 99 -37.38 4.95 26.35
C ILE A 99 -38.32 5.82 25.50
N GLY A 100 -37.81 6.37 24.40
CA GLY A 100 -38.61 7.11 23.43
C GLY A 100 -39.76 6.30 22.86
N ARG A 101 -39.49 5.07 22.44
CA ARG A 101 -40.50 4.12 21.96
C ARG A 101 -41.55 3.83 23.03
N ALA A 102 -41.15 3.56 24.27
CA ALA A 102 -42.06 3.29 25.37
C ALA A 102 -42.96 4.50 25.69
N LEU A 103 -42.39 5.71 25.75
CA LEU A 103 -43.13 6.95 25.99
C LEU A 103 -44.17 7.20 24.89
N VAL A 104 -43.76 7.05 23.64
CA VAL A 104 -44.63 7.24 22.48
C VAL A 104 -45.76 6.20 22.46
N LEU A 105 -45.48 4.93 22.78
CA LEU A 105 -46.50 3.89 22.91
C LEU A 105 -47.51 4.19 24.03
N LEU A 106 -47.03 4.68 25.19
CA LEU A 106 -47.89 5.04 26.32
C LEU A 106 -48.85 6.19 25.96
N LEU A 107 -48.32 7.24 25.32
CA LEU A 107 -49.13 8.38 24.87
C LEU A 107 -50.13 7.97 23.77
N ALA A 108 -49.71 7.09 22.84
CA ALA A 108 -50.59 6.58 21.81
C ALA A 108 -51.73 5.71 22.40
N ALA A 109 -51.44 4.87 23.40
CA ALA A 109 -52.46 4.08 24.08
C ALA A 109 -53.52 4.95 24.80
N GLN A 110 -53.09 6.04 25.45
CA GLN A 110 -54.01 7.01 26.06
C GLN A 110 -54.88 7.72 25.02
N ALA A 111 -54.31 8.07 23.86
CA ALA A 111 -55.06 8.68 22.76
C ALA A 111 -56.11 7.74 22.16
N VAL A 112 -55.84 6.43 22.10
CA VAL A 112 -56.83 5.40 21.72
C VAL A 112 -57.98 5.35 22.72
N HIS A 113 -57.66 5.36 24.03
CA HIS A 113 -58.68 5.31 25.08
C HIS A 113 -59.61 6.55 25.08
N ALA A 114 -59.07 7.72 24.71
CA ALA A 114 -59.83 8.95 24.54
C ALA A 114 -60.70 8.98 23.26
N GLY A 115 -60.72 7.91 22.45
CA GLY A 115 -61.50 7.82 21.22
C GLY A 115 -60.93 8.61 20.04
N ALA A 116 -59.79 9.27 20.21
CA ALA A 116 -59.14 10.09 19.18
C ALA A 116 -58.28 9.27 18.21
N PHE A 117 -58.15 7.96 18.43
CA PHE A 117 -57.21 7.08 17.71
C PHE A 117 -57.83 5.68 17.56
N THR A 118 -57.90 5.15 16.34
CA THR A 118 -58.41 3.78 16.12
C THR A 118 -57.32 2.73 16.40
N VAL A 119 -57.72 1.48 16.61
CA VAL A 119 -56.78 0.35 16.79
C VAL A 119 -55.94 0.12 15.52
N GLY A 120 -56.51 0.35 14.34
CA GLY A 120 -55.78 0.27 13.06
C GLY A 120 -54.73 1.38 12.92
N ASP A 121 -55.08 2.62 13.29
CA ASP A 121 -54.13 3.74 13.31
C ASP A 121 -53.00 3.50 14.30
N PHE A 122 -53.31 2.89 15.45
CA PHE A 122 -52.31 2.50 16.44
C PHE A 122 -51.31 1.49 15.85
N ALA A 123 -51.80 0.42 15.21
CA ALA A 123 -50.94 -0.59 14.59
C ALA A 123 -50.03 0.04 13.50
N LEU A 124 -50.59 0.87 12.62
CA LEU A 124 -49.83 1.57 11.58
C LEU A 124 -48.78 2.51 12.18
N PHE A 125 -49.15 3.24 13.23
CA PHE A 125 -48.26 4.16 13.92
C PHE A 125 -47.07 3.44 14.58
N VAL A 126 -47.29 2.28 15.22
CA VAL A 126 -46.18 1.48 15.80
C VAL A 126 -45.21 1.00 14.72
N ILE A 127 -45.71 0.55 13.57
CA ILE A 127 -44.87 0.10 12.44
C ILE A 127 -44.03 1.28 11.91
N TYR A 128 -44.65 2.44 11.69
CA TYR A 128 -43.94 3.63 11.21
C TYR A 128 -42.98 4.21 12.23
N LEU A 129 -43.26 4.07 13.53
CA LEU A 129 -42.37 4.50 14.59
C LEU A 129 -41.03 3.74 14.54
N GLU A 130 -41.04 2.42 14.30
CA GLU A 130 -39.81 1.65 14.14
C GLU A 130 -38.98 2.14 12.95
N ALA A 131 -39.63 2.31 11.79
CA ALA A 131 -38.96 2.83 10.60
C ALA A 131 -38.37 4.23 10.84
N PHE A 132 -39.13 5.11 11.50
CA PHE A 132 -38.73 6.49 11.81
C PHE A 132 -37.54 6.54 12.77
N LEU A 133 -37.55 5.73 13.84
CA LEU A 133 -36.46 5.70 14.83
C LEU A 133 -35.15 5.12 14.27
N GLU A 134 -35.21 4.29 13.22
CA GLU A 134 -34.03 3.72 12.54
C GLU A 134 -33.40 4.64 11.48
N LEU A 135 -34.16 5.56 10.88
CA LEU A 135 -33.67 6.47 9.83
C LEU A 135 -32.39 7.23 10.24
N PRO A 136 -32.31 7.87 11.43
CA PRO A 136 -31.11 8.58 11.85
C PRO A 136 -29.87 7.69 11.92
N ARG A 137 -30.02 6.42 12.34
CA ARG A 137 -28.92 5.45 12.39
C ARG A 137 -28.44 5.08 10.99
N ARG A 138 -29.36 4.91 10.03
CA ARG A 138 -29.01 4.64 8.61
C ARG A 138 -28.26 5.81 7.99
N VAL A 139 -28.76 7.03 8.15
CA VAL A 139 -28.12 8.26 7.66
C VAL A 139 -26.74 8.45 8.31
N GLY A 140 -26.64 8.26 9.63
CA GLY A 140 -25.36 8.34 10.35
C GLY A 140 -24.32 7.35 9.83
N ARG A 141 -24.72 6.09 9.58
CA ARG A 141 -23.83 5.08 8.97
C ARG A 141 -23.37 5.48 7.57
N LEU A 142 -24.28 6.01 6.74
CA LEU A 142 -23.94 6.47 5.38
C LEU A 142 -22.93 7.62 5.42
N LEU A 143 -23.14 8.60 6.31
CA LEU A 143 -22.22 9.74 6.47
C LEU A 143 -20.83 9.29 6.95
N ALA A 144 -20.79 8.35 7.90
CA ALA A 144 -19.53 7.77 8.36
C ALA A 144 -18.82 6.99 7.24
N ALA A 145 -19.55 6.14 6.50
CA ALA A 145 -19.00 5.39 5.37
C ALA A 145 -18.43 6.32 4.29
N ARG A 146 -19.12 7.43 3.99
CA ARG A 146 -18.63 8.43 3.03
C ARG A 146 -17.33 9.09 3.48
N LYS A 147 -17.19 9.43 4.76
CA LYS A 147 -15.94 9.98 5.31
C LYS A 147 -14.79 8.97 5.21
N THR A 148 -15.04 7.72 5.58
CA THR A 148 -14.03 6.65 5.48
C THR A 148 -13.61 6.42 4.04
N ALA A 149 -14.56 6.36 3.09
CA ALA A 149 -14.28 6.20 1.68
C ALA A 149 -13.40 7.33 1.14
N ALA A 150 -13.70 8.60 1.48
CA ALA A 150 -12.91 9.75 1.04
C ALA A 150 -11.44 9.66 1.49
N VAL A 151 -11.18 9.27 2.74
CA VAL A 151 -9.82 9.13 3.27
C VAL A 151 -9.06 7.97 2.61
N SER A 152 -9.75 6.86 2.34
CA SER A 152 -9.15 5.72 1.62
C SER A 152 -8.84 6.07 0.16
N SER A 153 -9.76 6.72 -0.55
CA SER A 153 -9.55 7.19 -1.92
C SER A 153 -8.38 8.17 -2.02
N ALA A 154 -8.28 9.12 -1.09
CA ALA A 154 -7.16 10.06 -1.06
C ALA A 154 -5.80 9.36 -0.90
N ARG A 155 -5.72 8.32 -0.05
CA ARG A 155 -4.50 7.52 0.12
C ARG A 155 -4.14 6.71 -1.13
N LEU A 156 -5.13 6.10 -1.78
CA LEU A 156 -4.90 5.39 -3.04
C LEU A 156 -4.39 6.32 -4.15
N LEU A 157 -4.98 7.51 -4.28
CA LEU A 157 -4.52 8.52 -5.25
C LEU A 157 -3.10 9.00 -4.96
N ALA A 158 -2.72 9.15 -3.68
CA ALA A 158 -1.36 9.52 -3.31
C ALA A 158 -0.31 8.46 -3.70
N MET A 159 -0.71 7.18 -3.83
CA MET A 159 0.17 6.10 -4.30
C MET A 159 0.27 6.03 -5.83
N MET A 160 -0.52 6.81 -6.58
CA MET A 160 -0.55 6.82 -8.04
C MET A 160 -0.41 8.26 -8.58
N PRO A 161 0.75 8.92 -8.40
CA PRO A 161 0.90 10.36 -8.69
C PRO A 161 0.68 10.71 -10.17
N ALA A 162 0.99 9.77 -11.07
CA ALA A 162 0.85 9.93 -12.51
C ALA A 162 -0.56 9.60 -13.03
N ALA A 163 -1.46 9.08 -12.19
CA ALA A 163 -2.80 8.65 -12.60
C ALA A 163 -3.85 9.74 -12.35
N ALA A 164 -4.75 9.95 -13.32
CA ALA A 164 -5.88 10.86 -13.13
C ALA A 164 -6.84 10.31 -12.05
N PRO A 165 -7.56 11.16 -11.28
CA PRO A 165 -8.47 10.70 -10.22
C PRO A 165 -9.55 9.71 -10.70
N GLY A 166 -9.96 9.81 -11.96
CA GLY A 166 -10.92 8.89 -12.58
C GLY A 166 -10.35 7.51 -12.93
N GLN A 167 -9.04 7.35 -12.95
CA GLN A 167 -8.37 6.11 -13.34
C GLN A 167 -8.57 5.00 -12.30
N LEU A 168 -8.75 5.35 -11.02
CA LEU A 168 -9.11 4.39 -9.96
C LEU A 168 -10.47 3.70 -10.19
N VAL A 169 -11.37 4.33 -10.94
CA VAL A 169 -12.72 3.83 -11.25
C VAL A 169 -12.92 3.59 -12.73
N ALA A 170 -11.86 3.72 -13.53
CA ALA A 170 -11.92 3.44 -14.95
C ALA A 170 -12.15 1.94 -15.13
N HIS A 171 -13.08 1.58 -16.01
CA HIS A 171 -13.30 0.19 -16.37
C HIS A 171 -12.08 -0.33 -17.14
N GLY A 172 -11.30 -1.20 -16.52
CA GLY A 172 -10.27 -2.00 -17.17
C GLY A 172 -10.79 -3.38 -17.54
N ALA A 173 -10.23 -3.98 -18.59
CA ALA A 173 -10.50 -5.39 -18.87
C ALA A 173 -9.91 -6.25 -17.74
N ILE A 174 -10.74 -7.13 -17.16
CA ILE A 174 -10.32 -8.07 -16.12
C ILE A 174 -10.50 -9.46 -16.70
N TYR A 175 -9.38 -10.15 -16.91
CA TYR A 175 -9.34 -11.49 -17.48
C TYR A 175 -9.37 -12.51 -16.33
N LEU A 176 -10.58 -12.82 -15.81
CA LEU A 176 -10.77 -13.79 -14.71
C LEU A 176 -10.78 -15.24 -15.19
N ALA A 177 -11.37 -15.48 -16.37
CA ALA A 177 -11.51 -16.80 -16.98
C ALA A 177 -10.98 -16.84 -18.43
N ASP A 178 -10.74 -15.67 -19.03
CA ASP A 178 -10.22 -15.54 -20.38
C ASP A 178 -8.69 -15.49 -20.35
N GLU A 179 -8.09 -15.86 -21.47
CA GLU A 179 -6.64 -15.77 -21.65
C GLU A 179 -6.22 -14.29 -21.62
N VAL A 180 -5.22 -13.97 -20.82
CA VAL A 180 -4.66 -12.61 -20.76
C VAL A 180 -4.07 -12.31 -22.13
N PRO A 181 -4.41 -11.18 -22.79
CA PRO A 181 -3.83 -10.85 -24.07
C PRO A 181 -2.31 -10.80 -23.93
N ALA A 182 -1.61 -11.44 -24.87
CA ALA A 182 -0.16 -11.44 -24.88
C ALA A 182 0.36 -10.00 -24.80
N SER A 183 1.35 -9.77 -23.92
CA SER A 183 2.02 -8.48 -23.84
C SER A 183 2.50 -8.08 -25.23
N PRO A 184 2.32 -6.79 -25.62
CA PRO A 184 2.78 -6.34 -26.92
C PRO A 184 4.26 -6.68 -27.07
N THR A 185 4.61 -7.36 -28.17
CA THR A 185 6.00 -7.66 -28.49
C THR A 185 6.78 -6.34 -28.55
N PRO A 186 7.88 -6.18 -27.81
CA PRO A 186 8.68 -4.96 -27.87
C PRO A 186 9.03 -4.65 -29.33
N ALA A 187 8.87 -3.39 -29.73
CA ALA A 187 9.29 -2.96 -31.06
C ALA A 187 10.79 -3.27 -31.24
N PRO A 188 11.25 -3.63 -32.45
CA PRO A 188 12.66 -3.89 -32.71
C PRO A 188 13.48 -2.66 -32.29
N VAL A 189 14.40 -2.88 -31.36
CA VAL A 189 15.22 -1.82 -30.76
C VAL A 189 16.36 -1.46 -31.70
N GLN A 190 16.58 -0.15 -31.90
CA GLN A 190 17.78 0.32 -32.59
C GLN A 190 18.99 0.11 -31.68
N PRO A 191 20.04 -0.60 -32.15
CA PRO A 191 21.25 -0.81 -31.37
C PRO A 191 21.85 0.52 -30.90
N LEU A 192 22.50 0.49 -29.74
CA LEU A 192 23.23 1.66 -29.23
C LEU A 192 24.33 2.04 -30.23
N ALA A 193 24.26 3.25 -30.77
CA ALA A 193 25.39 3.94 -31.40
C ALA A 193 26.06 4.86 -30.39
N GLN A 194 25.26 5.67 -29.68
CA GLN A 194 25.74 6.64 -28.72
C GLN A 194 24.68 6.98 -27.66
N LEU A 195 25.06 7.01 -26.39
CA LEU A 195 24.27 7.56 -25.29
C LEU A 195 24.87 8.90 -24.87
N THR A 196 24.05 9.95 -24.81
CA THR A 196 24.48 11.27 -24.35
C THR A 196 23.61 11.71 -23.18
N VAL A 197 24.26 12.11 -22.10
CA VAL A 197 23.65 12.64 -20.89
C VAL A 197 24.19 14.05 -20.71
N LYS A 198 23.30 15.03 -20.49
CA LYS A 198 23.69 16.42 -20.27
C LYS A 198 23.07 16.98 -19.01
N GLY A 199 23.91 17.51 -18.13
CA GLY A 199 23.50 18.23 -16.92
C GLY A 199 22.68 17.40 -15.93
N LEU A 200 22.86 16.08 -15.90
CA LEU A 200 22.03 15.20 -15.07
C LEU A 200 22.24 15.50 -13.59
N THR A 201 21.15 15.85 -12.91
CA THR A 201 21.17 16.35 -11.54
C THR A 201 20.07 15.69 -10.72
N PHE A 202 20.39 15.31 -9.49
CA PHE A 202 19.45 14.76 -8.52
C PHE A 202 19.95 14.96 -7.10
N HIS A 203 19.06 15.38 -6.20
CA HIS A 203 19.34 15.54 -4.78
C HIS A 203 18.34 14.74 -3.93
N TYR A 204 18.85 13.98 -2.95
CA TYR A 204 18.02 13.31 -1.97
C TYR A 204 17.29 14.35 -1.08
N PRO A 205 15.95 14.26 -0.91
CA PRO A 205 15.19 15.22 -0.12
C PRO A 205 15.63 15.34 1.33
N GLU A 206 16.18 14.26 1.90
CA GLU A 206 16.51 14.17 3.33
C GLU A 206 17.77 14.95 3.71
N ASN A 207 18.74 15.04 2.80
CA ASN A 207 20.07 15.59 3.10
C ASN A 207 20.63 16.52 2.03
N GLY A 208 19.92 16.72 0.92
CA GLY A 208 20.32 17.59 -0.19
C GLY A 208 21.58 17.11 -0.92
N ARG A 209 22.05 15.87 -0.69
CA ARG A 209 23.22 15.30 -1.39
C ARG A 209 22.76 14.54 -2.62
N GLY A 210 23.64 14.40 -3.61
CA GLY A 210 23.38 13.55 -4.76
C GLY A 210 24.39 13.77 -5.87
N ILE A 211 23.89 13.89 -7.10
CA ILE A 211 24.70 14.18 -8.29
C ILE A 211 24.27 15.53 -8.86
N GLU A 212 25.23 16.28 -9.40
CA GLU A 212 24.98 17.63 -9.90
C GLU A 212 25.69 17.81 -11.24
N GLN A 213 24.94 18.26 -12.24
CA GLN A 213 25.41 18.61 -13.58
C GLN A 213 26.33 17.56 -14.22
N VAL A 214 25.94 16.28 -14.18
CA VAL A 214 26.72 15.21 -14.78
C VAL A 214 26.52 15.18 -16.29
N ASP A 215 27.60 15.42 -17.03
CA ASP A 215 27.69 15.21 -18.48
C ASP A 215 28.41 13.89 -18.77
N LEU A 216 27.80 13.03 -19.58
CA LEU A 216 28.36 11.73 -19.95
C LEU A 216 28.08 11.44 -21.43
N ARG A 217 29.07 10.82 -22.10
CA ARG A 217 28.93 10.35 -23.47
C ARG A 217 29.49 8.93 -23.56
N LEU A 218 28.64 7.97 -23.88
CA LEU A 218 29.00 6.56 -24.07
C LEU A 218 28.87 6.20 -25.54
N GLU A 219 29.93 5.69 -26.13
CA GLU A 219 29.94 5.22 -27.52
C GLU A 219 29.71 3.71 -27.56
N ARG A 220 29.15 3.22 -28.67
CA ARG A 220 28.99 1.78 -28.92
C ARG A 220 30.31 1.03 -28.72
N GLY A 221 30.26 -0.08 -27.99
CA GLY A 221 31.41 -0.96 -27.76
C GLY A 221 32.45 -0.41 -26.78
N SER A 222 32.19 0.74 -26.13
CA SER A 222 33.08 1.27 -25.11
C SER A 222 32.82 0.63 -23.74
N LEU A 223 33.89 0.41 -22.97
CA LEU A 223 33.81 0.07 -21.54
C LEU A 223 34.12 1.33 -20.73
N THR A 224 33.11 1.88 -20.08
CA THR A 224 33.27 3.07 -19.23
C THR A 224 33.24 2.69 -17.76
N VAL A 225 34.31 3.04 -17.04
CA VAL A 225 34.44 2.75 -15.60
C VAL A 225 34.23 4.02 -14.79
N VAL A 226 33.19 4.04 -13.95
CA VAL A 226 32.94 5.16 -13.02
C VAL A 226 33.56 4.83 -11.66
N THR A 227 34.60 5.57 -11.28
CA THR A 227 35.33 5.39 -10.01
C THR A 227 35.16 6.59 -9.08
N GLY A 228 35.44 6.39 -7.79
CA GLY A 228 35.33 7.43 -6.77
C GLY A 228 35.09 6.87 -5.38
N ARG A 229 35.25 7.70 -4.35
CA ARG A 229 35.09 7.30 -2.94
C ARG A 229 33.69 6.74 -2.66
N VAL A 230 33.55 5.97 -1.58
CA VAL A 230 32.23 5.57 -1.07
C VAL A 230 31.41 6.83 -0.78
N GLY A 231 30.15 6.85 -1.22
CA GLY A 231 29.28 8.02 -1.10
C GLY A 231 29.45 9.11 -2.17
N ALA A 232 30.35 8.95 -3.15
CA ALA A 232 30.54 9.92 -4.25
C ALA A 232 29.39 9.99 -5.28
N GLY A 233 28.24 9.34 -5.03
CA GLY A 233 27.08 9.40 -5.93
C GLY A 233 27.08 8.39 -7.10
N LYS A 234 28.05 7.46 -7.20
CA LYS A 234 28.13 6.47 -8.30
C LYS A 234 26.83 5.65 -8.49
N SER A 235 26.34 5.04 -7.42
CA SER A 235 25.10 4.25 -7.48
C SER A 235 23.88 5.16 -7.71
N THR A 236 23.92 6.40 -7.24
CA THR A 236 22.88 7.40 -7.49
C THR A 236 22.85 7.78 -8.98
N LEU A 237 24.01 8.02 -9.60
CA LEU A 237 24.13 8.29 -11.03
C LEU A 237 23.48 7.18 -11.87
N LEU A 238 23.82 5.92 -11.61
CA LEU A 238 23.24 4.80 -12.34
C LEU A 238 21.73 4.69 -12.13
N ARG A 239 21.24 4.88 -10.89
CA ARG A 239 19.81 4.82 -10.60
C ARG A 239 19.02 5.95 -11.25
N VAL A 240 19.56 7.16 -11.32
CA VAL A 240 18.91 8.30 -12.00
C VAL A 240 18.95 8.09 -13.52
N LEU A 241 20.08 7.63 -14.06
CA LEU A 241 20.23 7.32 -15.49
C LEU A 241 19.19 6.28 -15.97
N LEU A 242 18.94 5.26 -15.16
CA LEU A 242 17.97 4.19 -15.43
C LEU A 242 16.52 4.55 -15.05
N GLY A 243 16.26 5.76 -14.55
CA GLY A 243 14.93 6.18 -14.10
C GLY A 243 14.43 5.53 -12.79
N LEU A 244 15.28 4.80 -12.07
CA LEU A 244 14.97 4.24 -10.75
C LEU A 244 14.89 5.32 -9.65
N LEU A 245 15.49 6.47 -9.91
CA LEU A 245 15.33 7.72 -9.16
C LEU A 245 14.94 8.82 -10.15
N PRO A 246 14.08 9.78 -9.77
CA PRO A 246 13.75 10.90 -10.64
C PRO A 246 14.99 11.77 -10.88
N ALA A 247 15.04 12.47 -12.02
CA ALA A 247 16.02 13.53 -12.26
C ALA A 247 15.39 14.88 -11.89
N ASP A 248 16.14 15.73 -11.19
CA ASP A 248 15.74 17.12 -10.93
C ASP A 248 15.96 17.99 -12.18
N ALA A 249 17.02 17.70 -12.94
CA ALA A 249 17.37 18.38 -14.18
C ALA A 249 18.26 17.51 -15.08
N GLY A 250 18.37 17.92 -16.34
CA GLY A 250 19.20 17.28 -17.36
C GLY A 250 18.38 16.54 -18.42
N GLU A 251 19.05 16.11 -19.48
CA GLU A 251 18.44 15.31 -20.57
C GLU A 251 19.29 14.07 -20.87
N ILE A 252 18.62 12.97 -21.23
CA ILE A 252 19.25 11.72 -21.68
C ILE A 252 18.83 11.49 -23.13
N ARG A 253 19.79 11.17 -24.00
CA ARG A 253 19.56 10.92 -25.42
C ARG A 253 20.15 9.59 -25.87
N TRP A 254 19.33 8.79 -26.55
CA TRP A 254 19.72 7.54 -27.20
C TRP A 254 19.84 7.77 -28.72
N ASN A 255 21.03 7.60 -29.29
CA ASN A 255 21.30 7.85 -30.71
C ASN A 255 20.85 9.24 -31.18
N GLY A 256 20.93 10.23 -30.28
CA GLY A 256 20.52 11.62 -30.53
C GLY A 256 19.04 11.93 -30.23
N ALA A 257 18.18 10.91 -30.10
CA ALA A 257 16.76 11.06 -29.73
C ALA A 257 16.60 11.22 -28.21
N LEU A 258 15.70 12.10 -27.78
CA LEU A 258 15.41 12.33 -26.36
C LEU A 258 14.74 11.11 -25.75
N VAL A 259 15.15 10.73 -24.54
CA VAL A 259 14.51 9.70 -23.72
C VAL A 259 13.64 10.41 -22.68
N ASP A 260 12.33 10.44 -22.93
CA ASP A 260 11.37 11.17 -22.08
C ASP A 260 11.15 10.49 -20.72
N ASP A 261 11.04 9.16 -20.72
CA ASP A 261 10.86 8.35 -19.53
C ASP A 261 11.94 7.26 -19.47
N PRO A 262 13.07 7.53 -18.78
CA PRO A 262 14.15 6.56 -18.63
C PRO A 262 13.71 5.24 -17.97
N ALA A 263 12.71 5.27 -17.07
CA ALA A 263 12.29 4.10 -16.32
C ALA A 263 11.58 3.06 -17.19
N THR A 264 10.90 3.51 -18.26
CA THR A 264 10.26 2.62 -19.24
C THR A 264 11.14 2.37 -20.46
N PHE A 265 12.09 3.26 -20.76
CA PHE A 265 13.01 3.09 -21.88
C PHE A 265 14.15 2.12 -21.57
N PHE A 266 14.83 2.27 -20.42
CA PHE A 266 15.96 1.45 -19.98
C PHE A 266 15.50 0.15 -19.32
N VAL A 267 14.66 -0.58 -20.04
CA VAL A 267 14.27 -1.96 -19.75
C VAL A 267 14.78 -2.86 -20.87
N PRO A 268 14.83 -4.19 -20.68
CA PRO A 268 15.17 -5.09 -21.77
C PRO A 268 14.31 -4.82 -23.03
N PRO A 269 14.93 -4.75 -24.23
CA PRO A 269 16.32 -5.11 -24.53
C PRO A 269 17.32 -3.92 -24.57
N HIS A 270 16.95 -2.70 -24.15
CA HIS A 270 17.85 -1.52 -24.22
C HIS A 270 18.99 -1.55 -23.20
N SER A 271 18.77 -2.15 -22.02
CA SER A 271 19.77 -2.21 -20.96
C SER A 271 19.56 -3.40 -20.02
N ALA A 272 20.67 -3.91 -19.49
CA ALA A 272 20.69 -4.83 -18.35
C ALA A 272 21.36 -4.13 -17.15
N TYR A 273 20.82 -4.30 -15.95
CA TYR A 273 21.33 -3.64 -14.74
C TYR A 273 21.55 -4.64 -13.62
N THR A 274 22.81 -4.82 -13.21
CA THR A 274 23.16 -5.64 -12.05
C THR A 274 23.43 -4.73 -10.84
N PRO A 275 22.52 -4.69 -9.85
CA PRO A 275 22.73 -3.87 -8.66
C PRO A 275 23.82 -4.45 -7.76
N GLN A 276 24.42 -3.59 -6.93
CA GLN A 276 25.43 -4.02 -5.93
C GLN A 276 24.91 -5.09 -4.97
N THR A 277 23.61 -5.07 -4.66
CA THR A 277 22.94 -6.10 -3.87
C THR A 277 21.82 -6.68 -4.74
N PRO A 278 22.03 -7.86 -5.36
CA PRO A 278 21.01 -8.51 -6.16
C PRO A 278 19.81 -8.89 -5.30
N ARG A 279 18.61 -8.74 -5.85
CA ARG A 279 17.38 -9.25 -5.23
C ARG A 279 17.10 -10.63 -5.79
N LEU A 280 16.95 -11.60 -4.89
CA LEU A 280 16.49 -12.94 -5.21
C LEU A 280 15.07 -13.11 -4.68
N PHE A 281 14.21 -13.70 -5.51
CA PHE A 281 12.87 -14.11 -5.14
C PHE A 281 12.92 -15.50 -4.51
N SER A 282 11.96 -15.79 -3.63
CA SER A 282 11.76 -17.10 -3.00
C SER A 282 11.18 -18.10 -4.01
N THR A 283 11.92 -18.35 -5.08
CA THR A 283 11.61 -19.25 -6.21
C THR A 283 12.86 -20.08 -6.54
N THR A 284 12.82 -20.92 -7.56
CA THR A 284 14.02 -21.68 -7.95
C THR A 284 15.12 -20.74 -8.47
N LEU A 285 16.38 -21.18 -8.43
CA LEU A 285 17.50 -20.45 -9.02
C LEU A 285 17.27 -20.21 -10.52
N ARG A 286 16.74 -21.23 -11.21
CA ARG A 286 16.34 -21.15 -12.61
C ARG A 286 15.34 -20.03 -12.85
N ASP A 287 14.29 -19.95 -12.04
CA ASP A 287 13.29 -18.90 -12.18
C ASP A 287 13.93 -17.52 -11.95
N ASN A 288 14.76 -17.38 -10.91
CA ASN A 288 15.46 -16.13 -10.63
C ASN A 288 16.32 -15.64 -11.81
N ILE A 289 16.97 -16.54 -12.54
CA ILE A 289 17.78 -16.22 -13.74
C ILE A 289 16.87 -15.89 -14.93
N LEU A 290 15.77 -16.62 -15.10
CA LEU A 290 14.85 -16.45 -16.23
C LEU A 290 13.88 -15.27 -16.07
N LEU A 291 13.75 -14.68 -14.88
CA LEU A 291 12.86 -13.54 -14.62
C LEU A 291 13.08 -12.36 -15.59
N GLU A 292 14.28 -12.21 -16.15
CA GLU A 292 14.62 -11.13 -17.09
C GLU A 292 14.44 -11.52 -18.58
N ILE A 293 14.23 -12.81 -18.88
CA ILE A 293 14.10 -13.34 -20.24
C ILE A 293 12.64 -13.79 -20.41
N GLY A 294 11.77 -12.87 -20.84
CA GLY A 294 10.33 -13.09 -20.99
C GLY A 294 9.93 -14.06 -22.12
N GLY A 295 10.41 -15.30 -22.09
CA GLY A 295 10.10 -16.35 -23.07
C GLY A 295 10.03 -17.74 -22.44
N GLU A 296 9.25 -18.63 -23.07
CA GLU A 296 9.32 -20.07 -22.77
C GLU A 296 10.75 -20.55 -22.97
N VAL A 297 11.43 -20.93 -21.87
CA VAL A 297 12.34 -22.06 -21.59
C VAL A 297 13.29 -22.62 -22.69
N ALA A 298 13.12 -22.36 -23.97
CA ALA A 298 13.90 -22.93 -25.07
C ALA A 298 15.37 -22.46 -25.10
N GLU A 299 15.76 -21.41 -24.37
CA GLU A 299 17.11 -20.83 -24.41
C GLU A 299 17.97 -21.13 -23.18
N TRP A 300 17.67 -22.17 -22.40
CA TRP A 300 18.61 -22.65 -21.36
C TRP A 300 19.94 -23.17 -21.96
N GLN A 301 19.99 -23.39 -23.29
CA GLN A 301 21.21 -23.75 -24.02
C GLN A 301 22.24 -22.60 -24.08
N GLY A 302 21.85 -21.36 -23.75
CA GLY A 302 22.71 -20.17 -23.80
C GLY A 302 23.37 -19.77 -22.48
N VAL A 303 23.13 -20.48 -21.37
CA VAL A 303 23.76 -20.18 -20.08
C VAL A 303 24.58 -21.39 -19.64
N GLU A 304 25.91 -21.32 -19.80
CA GLU A 304 26.80 -22.27 -19.12
C GLU A 304 26.90 -21.85 -17.65
N VAL A 305 26.19 -22.55 -16.77
CA VAL A 305 26.47 -22.46 -15.33
C VAL A 305 27.86 -23.04 -15.11
N ALA A 306 28.86 -22.16 -15.11
CA ALA A 306 30.25 -22.54 -14.95
C ALA A 306 30.51 -22.89 -13.49
N GLU A 307 30.47 -24.18 -13.20
CA GLU A 307 31.16 -24.78 -12.06
C GLU A 307 30.63 -24.34 -10.69
N TRP A 308 29.64 -25.09 -10.20
CA TRP A 308 29.46 -25.25 -8.76
C TRP A 308 30.55 -26.21 -8.27
N GLN A 309 31.42 -25.79 -7.35
CA GLN A 309 32.39 -26.69 -6.71
C GLN A 309 31.69 -27.54 -5.62
N GLY A 310 30.77 -28.41 -6.05
CA GLY A 310 29.96 -29.36 -5.27
C GLY A 310 29.05 -30.16 -6.22
N GLU A 311 28.22 -31.09 -5.73
CA GLU A 311 27.36 -31.96 -6.56
C GLU A 311 26.52 -31.19 -7.61
N GLU A 312 26.37 -31.81 -8.79
CA GLU A 312 25.78 -31.23 -10.01
C GLU A 312 24.44 -30.50 -9.78
N VAL A 313 24.35 -29.27 -10.31
CA VAL A 313 23.15 -28.40 -10.27
C VAL A 313 21.93 -29.03 -10.94
N ALA A 314 22.12 -30.02 -11.81
CA ALA A 314 21.04 -30.69 -12.54
C ALA A 314 20.07 -31.48 -11.63
N GLU A 315 20.50 -31.87 -10.42
CA GLU A 315 19.70 -32.70 -9.50
C GLU A 315 19.22 -31.96 -8.24
N TRP A 316 19.50 -30.66 -8.10
CA TRP A 316 19.20 -29.94 -6.87
C TRP A 316 17.70 -29.64 -6.70
N GLN A 317 17.02 -30.47 -5.90
CA GLN A 317 15.60 -30.35 -5.54
C GLN A 317 15.33 -29.50 -4.29
N GLY A 318 16.30 -28.70 -3.85
CA GLY A 318 16.21 -27.87 -2.65
C GLY A 318 16.82 -28.55 -1.41
N GLY A 319 17.74 -27.84 -0.76
CA GLY A 319 18.42 -28.23 0.48
C GLY A 319 19.34 -27.11 0.97
N GLU A 320 19.75 -27.12 2.24
CA GLU A 320 20.65 -26.10 2.78
C GLU A 320 21.98 -26.04 2.02
N VAL A 321 22.34 -24.84 1.57
CA VAL A 321 23.59 -24.55 0.89
C VAL A 321 24.71 -24.52 1.95
N ALA A 322 25.73 -25.36 1.79
CA ALA A 322 26.88 -25.37 2.69
C ALA A 322 27.62 -24.01 2.65
N ASP A 323 27.95 -23.50 3.84
CA ASP A 323 28.59 -22.20 4.03
C ASP A 323 29.92 -22.12 3.24
N GLY A 324 30.04 -21.12 2.35
CA GLY A 324 31.23 -20.90 1.52
C GLY A 324 31.15 -21.35 0.05
N SER A 325 30.03 -21.89 -0.42
CA SER A 325 29.85 -22.23 -1.84
C SER A 325 29.60 -20.98 -2.69
N THR A 326 30.38 -20.82 -3.77
CA THR A 326 30.29 -19.68 -4.71
C THR A 326 29.77 -20.18 -6.06
N LEU A 327 28.62 -19.67 -6.51
CA LEU A 327 28.07 -19.96 -7.84
C LEU A 327 28.68 -18.98 -8.86
N THR A 328 29.37 -19.50 -9.88
CA THR A 328 29.82 -18.69 -11.03
C THR A 328 28.92 -18.97 -12.22
N ILE A 329 28.28 -17.94 -12.79
CA ILE A 329 27.46 -18.08 -14.00
C ILE A 329 28.27 -17.48 -15.15
N ARG A 330 28.49 -18.22 -16.24
CA ARG A 330 29.11 -17.70 -17.47
C ARG A 330 28.06 -17.63 -18.58
N ALA A 331 28.05 -16.54 -19.33
CA ALA A 331 27.25 -16.46 -20.54
C ALA A 331 27.84 -17.41 -21.59
N HIS A 332 27.01 -18.23 -22.24
CA HIS A 332 27.47 -19.05 -23.36
C HIS A 332 27.89 -18.12 -24.51
N PRO A 333 28.97 -18.41 -25.24
CA PRO A 333 29.44 -17.59 -26.37
C PRO A 333 28.42 -17.44 -27.54
N ALA A 334 27.24 -18.06 -27.45
CA ALA A 334 26.14 -17.90 -28.39
C ALA A 334 25.22 -16.72 -28.03
N LEU A 335 25.17 -16.29 -26.76
CA LEU A 335 24.44 -15.10 -26.32
C LEU A 335 25.04 -13.80 -26.90
N ASP A 336 26.34 -13.79 -27.20
CA ASP A 336 27.04 -12.67 -27.88
C ASP A 336 26.49 -12.36 -29.29
N ARG A 337 25.66 -13.25 -29.86
CA ARG A 337 25.01 -13.05 -31.18
C ARG A 337 23.53 -12.66 -31.08
N ALA A 338 22.93 -12.70 -29.89
CA ALA A 338 21.49 -12.49 -29.68
C ALA A 338 21.15 -11.15 -28.99
N ILE A 339 22.16 -10.34 -28.64
CA ILE A 339 22.06 -8.98 -28.09
C ILE A 339 22.70 -8.00 -29.07
#